data_AF-A0A8T6CM86-F1
#
_entry.id   AF-A0A8T6CM86-F1
#
_cell.length_a   1.000
_cell.length_b   1.000
_cell.length_c   1.000
_cell.angle_alpha   90.00
_cell.angle_beta   90.00
_cell.angle_gamma   90.00
#
_symmetry.space_group_name_H-M   'P 1'
#
loop_
_entity.id
_entity.type
_entity.pdbx_description
1 polymer ?
#
loop_
_entity_poly.entity_id
_entity_poly.type
_entity_poly.pdbx_seq_one_letter_code
_entity_poly.pdbx_strand_id
1 'polypeptide(L)' 'MTTVRVEQGDITQSDADAIVVNLFEGVTTPGGGTGAVDGALDGAISALIADKEIFFNDWETS' A
#
# COMPACT_ATOMS: atom_id res chain seq x y z
N MET A 1 -8.82 -26.08 -5.68
CA MET A 1 -10.04 -25.26 -5.84
C MET A 1 -9.85 -24.03 -5.00
N THR A 2 -9.86 -22.84 -5.61
CA THR A 2 -9.61 -21.57 -4.93
C THR A 2 -10.94 -20.84 -4.77
N THR A 3 -11.22 -20.36 -3.56
CA THR A 3 -12.41 -19.55 -3.27
C THR A 3 -12.03 -18.07 -3.35
N VAL A 4 -12.84 -17.28 -4.05
CA VAL A 4 -12.70 -15.82 -4.14
C VAL A 4 -13.95 -15.19 -3.53
N ARG A 5 -13.76 -14.16 -2.70
CA ARG A 5 -14.82 -13.37 -2.06
C ARG A 5 -14.58 -11.90 -2.35
N VAL A 6 -15.66 -11.14 -2.48
CA VAL A 6 -15.63 -9.68 -2.64
C VAL A 6 -16.50 -9.11 -1.53
N GLU A 7 -15.92 -8.23 -0.73
CA GLU A 7 -16.56 -7.67 0.45
C GLU A 7 -16.31 -6.17 0.49
N GLN A 8 -17.29 -5.41 0.98
CA GLN A 8 -17.13 -3.99 1.27
C GLN A 8 -16.79 -3.85 2.75
N GLY A 9 -15.71 -3.13 3.07
CA GLY A 9 -15.29 -2.94 4.45
C GLY A 9 -14.08 -2.02 4.57
N ASP A 10 -13.64 -1.84 5.82
CA ASP A 10 -12.39 -1.18 6.15
C ASP A 10 -11.25 -2.19 6.06
N ILE A 11 -10.27 -1.92 5.19
CA ILE A 11 -9.10 -2.78 4.97
C ILE A 11 -8.27 -2.97 6.25
N THR A 12 -8.30 -1.99 7.17
CA THR A 12 -7.56 -2.04 8.44
C THR A 12 -8.19 -2.98 9.46
N GLN A 13 -9.41 -3.45 9.20
CA GLN A 13 -10.17 -4.37 10.07
C GLN A 13 -10.26 -5.78 9.46
N SER A 14 -9.49 -6.07 8.41
CA SER A 14 -9.49 -7.39 7.76
C SER A 14 -8.74 -8.43 8.61
N ASP A 15 -9.37 -9.59 8.84
CA ASP A 15 -8.77 -10.74 9.56
C ASP A 15 -7.78 -11.56 8.69
N ALA A 16 -7.34 -11.03 7.55
CA ALA A 16 -6.42 -11.74 6.67
C ALA A 16 -5.00 -11.83 7.26
N ASP A 17 -4.30 -12.94 7.01
CA ASP A 17 -2.91 -13.13 7.44
C ASP A 17 -1.95 -12.08 6.85
N ALA A 18 -2.28 -11.54 5.68
CA ALA A 18 -1.51 -10.49 5.00
C ALA A 18 -2.43 -9.61 4.14
N ILE A 19 -2.09 -8.31 4.08
CA ILE A 19 -2.76 -7.33 3.25
C ILE A 19 -1.82 -6.93 2.11
N VAL A 20 -2.31 -7.02 0.88
CA VAL A 20 -1.61 -6.53 -0.31
C VAL A 20 -2.24 -5.20 -0.72
N VAL A 21 -1.42 -4.15 -0.72
CA VAL A 21 -1.81 -2.81 -1.17
C VAL A 21 -0.98 -2.41 -2.39
N ASN A 22 -1.53 -1.54 -3.23
CA ASN A 22 -0.81 -0.99 -4.37
C ASN A 22 -0.32 0.43 -4.11
N LEU A 23 0.77 0.80 -4.77
CA LEU A 23 1.23 2.19 -4.89
C LEU A 23 1.41 2.48 -6.38
N PHE A 24 1.04 3.68 -6.81
CA PHE A 24 1.25 4.15 -8.18
C PHE A 24 2.50 5.00 -8.25
N GLU A 25 3.11 5.03 -9.43
CA GLU A 25 4.31 5.79 -9.69
C GLU A 25 4.17 7.27 -9.31
N GLY A 26 5.22 7.82 -8.69
CA GLY A 26 5.26 9.20 -8.23
C GLY A 26 4.43 9.52 -6.97
N VAL A 27 3.74 8.53 -6.37
CA VAL A 27 3.00 8.74 -5.12
C VAL A 27 3.97 8.92 -3.95
N THR A 28 3.96 10.11 -3.34
CA THR A 28 4.73 10.45 -2.13
C THR A 28 3.92 10.34 -0.85
N THR A 29 2.59 10.37 -0.95
CA THR A 29 1.67 10.21 0.18
C THR A 29 0.57 9.23 -0.22
N PRO A 30 0.51 8.03 0.41
CA PRO A 30 -0.50 7.04 0.07
C PRO A 30 -1.93 7.53 0.32
N GLY A 31 -2.85 7.16 -0.59
CA GLY A 31 -4.29 7.43 -0.46
C GLY A 31 -5.13 6.16 -0.57
N GLY A 32 -6.46 6.27 -0.44
CA GLY A 32 -7.38 5.13 -0.56
C GLY A 32 -7.07 4.03 0.47
N GLY A 33 -7.17 2.75 0.06
CA GLY A 33 -6.86 1.62 0.94
C GLY A 33 -5.42 1.62 1.46
N THR A 34 -4.45 1.99 0.61
CA THR A 34 -3.04 2.11 1.01
C THR A 34 -2.83 3.21 2.05
N GLY A 35 -3.50 4.35 1.90
CA GLY A 35 -3.48 5.44 2.88
C GLY A 35 -4.14 5.07 4.21
N ALA A 36 -5.22 4.29 4.19
CA ALA A 36 -5.84 3.76 5.41
C ALA A 36 -4.89 2.82 6.16
N VAL A 37 -4.20 1.92 5.44
CA VAL A 37 -3.18 1.04 6.03
C VAL A 37 -1.98 1.83 6.55
N ASP A 38 -1.49 2.83 5.82
CA ASP A 38 -0.39 3.68 6.27
C ASP A 38 -0.73 4.41 7.58
N GLY A 39 -1.95 4.96 7.67
CA GLY A 39 -2.44 5.60 8.89
C GLY A 39 -2.55 4.64 10.08
N ALA A 40 -2.97 3.38 9.84
CA ALA A 40 -3.02 2.35 10.88
C ALA A 40 -1.63 1.86 11.33
N LEU A 41 -0.61 2.07 10.50
CA LEU A 41 0.80 1.75 10.77
C LEU A 41 1.60 2.99 11.19
N ASP A 42 0.95 4.04 11.69
CA ASP A 42 1.58 5.29 12.14
C ASP A 42 2.50 5.94 11.09
N GLY A 43 2.15 5.84 9.80
CA GLY A 43 2.89 6.45 8.69
C GLY A 43 4.10 5.65 8.22
N ALA A 44 4.20 4.36 8.58
CA ALA A 44 5.35 3.53 8.21
C ALA A 44 5.57 3.42 6.70
N ILE A 45 4.52 3.34 5.87
CA ILE A 45 4.65 3.27 4.41
C ILE A 45 5.18 4.61 3.89
N SER A 46 4.64 5.72 4.39
CA SER A 46 5.13 7.06 4.06
C SER A 46 6.62 7.23 4.42
N ALA A 47 7.06 6.70 5.57
CA ALA A 47 8.47 6.71 5.97
C ALA A 47 9.35 5.92 4.99
N LEU A 48 8.93 4.72 4.60
CA LEU A 48 9.68 3.88 3.63
C LEU A 48 9.79 4.53 2.23
N ILE A 49 8.77 5.26 1.80
CA ILE A 49 8.82 6.06 0.55
C ILE A 49 9.82 7.20 0.70
N ALA A 50 9.79 7.92 1.84
CA ALA A 50 10.70 9.03 2.10
C ALA A 50 12.17 8.58 2.14
N ASP A 51 12.42 7.40 2.71
CA ASP A 51 13.75 6.78 2.78
C ASP A 51 14.19 6.14 1.45
N LYS A 52 13.33 6.14 0.44
CA LYS A 52 13.54 5.50 -0.87
C LYS A 52 13.82 4.00 -0.76
N GLU A 53 13.22 3.33 0.21
CA GLU A 53 13.18 1.85 0.25
C GLU A 53 12.06 1.31 -0.63
N ILE A 54 10.99 2.08 -0.79
CA ILE A 54 9.91 1.85 -1.74
C ILE A 54 9.97 2.98 -2.77
N PHE A 55 10.47 2.67 -3.96
CA PHE A 55 10.62 3.64 -5.03
C PHE A 55 10.22 3.02 -6.36
N PHE A 56 9.82 3.90 -7.28
CA PHE A 56 9.60 3.55 -8.66
C PHE A 56 10.91 3.72 -9.39
N ASN A 57 11.36 2.66 -10.02
CA ASN A 57 12.62 2.69 -10.74
C ASN A 57 12.37 3.44 -12.05
N ASP A 58 12.98 4.60 -12.22
CA ASP A 58 12.89 5.46 -13.42
C ASP A 58 13.86 5.00 -14.53
N TRP A 59 14.08 3.68 -14.66
CA TRP A 59 15.15 3.09 -15.50
C TRP A 59 14.94 3.22 -17.01
N GLU A 60 14.02 4.08 -17.46
CA GLU A 60 13.77 4.40 -18.86
C GLU A 60 14.46 5.68 -19.35
N THR A 61 15.28 6.35 -18.52
CA THR A 61 15.98 7.59 -18.92
C THR A 61 17.50 7.44 -19.11
N SER A 62 17.99 6.24 -19.43
CA SER A 62 19.38 6.02 -19.91
C SER A 62 19.43 5.53 -21.34
#